data_AF-A0A9E2MTV0-F1
#
_entry.id   AF-A0A9E2MTV0-F1
#
_cell.length_a   1.000
_cell.length_b   1.000
_cell.length_c   1.000
_cell.angle_alpha   90.00
_cell.angle_beta   90.00
_cell.angle_gamma   90.00
#
_symmetry.space_group_name_H-M   'P 1'
#
loop_
_entity.id
_entity.type
_entity.pdbx_description
1 polymer ?
#
loop_
_entity_poly.entity_id
_entity_poly.type
_entity_poly.pdbx_seq_one_letter_code
_entity_poly.pdbx_strand_id
1 'polypeptide(L)'
;LRLAREQGLASVLILEDDCEFEPFSRAVLCRIKRQLPYLGLDLLYLGGTLKKGGSCSRLSSNVHAVSRVRLAHAYVVSASVYGRILAEAPESGLPIDWYYSEILLPSIRAGISTPQLAFQRLDDVSSIEGVARARKFRWRRFWSRAFWRLRYSF
;
A
#
# COMPACT_ATOMS: atom_id res chain seq x y z
N LEU A 1 -7.33 6.03 13.02
CA LEU A 1 -6.34 5.38 13.93
C LEU A 1 -6.68 5.53 15.41
N ARG A 2 -6.99 6.73 15.94
CA ARG A 2 -7.36 6.92 17.36
C ARG A 2 -8.51 6.01 17.81
N LEU A 3 -9.63 6.09 17.09
CA LEU A 3 -10.82 5.27 17.34
C LEU A 3 -10.51 3.76 17.29
N ALA A 4 -9.73 3.31 16.30
CA ALA A 4 -9.35 1.91 16.18
C ALA A 4 -8.50 1.42 17.37
N ARG A 5 -7.61 2.28 17.89
CA ARG A 5 -6.83 2.00 19.09
C ARG A 5 -7.74 1.91 20.33
N GLU A 6 -8.67 2.85 20.49
CA GLU A 6 -9.64 2.86 21.60
C GLU A 6 -10.55 1.62 21.58
N GLN A 7 -10.89 1.14 20.39
CA GLN A 7 -11.68 -0.09 20.19
C GLN A 7 -10.85 -1.38 20.26
N GLY A 8 -9.53 -1.30 20.44
CA GLY A 8 -8.67 -2.48 20.50
C GLY A 8 -8.59 -3.26 19.18
N LEU A 9 -8.81 -2.62 18.03
CA LEU A 9 -8.72 -3.28 16.73
C LEU A 9 -7.26 -3.64 16.42
N ALA A 10 -7.03 -4.90 16.04
CA ALA A 10 -5.69 -5.41 15.74
C ALA A 10 -5.07 -4.80 14.47
N SER A 11 -5.91 -4.41 13.51
CA SER A 11 -5.49 -3.76 12.27
C SER A 11 -6.60 -2.88 11.68
N VAL A 12 -6.22 -1.94 10.83
CA VAL A 12 -7.16 -1.10 10.06
C VAL A 12 -6.78 -1.12 8.60
N LEU A 13 -7.78 -1.11 7.73
CA LEU A 13 -7.62 -0.81 6.32
C LEU A 13 -7.88 0.68 6.10
N ILE A 14 -6.91 1.36 5.51
CA ILE A 14 -7.02 2.77 5.09
C ILE A 14 -7.13 2.77 3.56
N LEU A 15 -8.13 3.50 3.06
CA LEU A 15 -8.40 3.70 1.64
C LEU A 15 -8.45 5.20 1.38
N GLU A 16 -7.74 5.66 0.35
CA GLU A 16 -7.98 6.97 -0.25
C GLU A 16 -9.33 6.95 -0.98
N ASP A 17 -9.94 8.13 -1.12
CA ASP A 17 -11.26 8.32 -1.75
C ASP A 17 -11.25 8.03 -3.27
N ASP A 18 -10.09 8.22 -3.91
CA ASP A 18 -9.85 7.95 -5.33
C ASP A 18 -9.26 6.54 -5.59
N CYS A 19 -9.29 5.65 -4.60
CA CYS A 19 -8.75 4.30 -4.73
C CYS A 19 -9.73 3.33 -5.42
N GLU A 20 -9.25 2.64 -6.46
CA GLU A 20 -9.92 1.50 -7.09
C GLU A 20 -9.16 0.20 -6.91
N PHE A 21 -9.90 -0.91 -6.85
CA PHE A 21 -9.34 -2.26 -6.72
C PHE A 21 -9.35 -3.02 -8.04
N GLU A 22 -8.32 -3.84 -8.24
CA GLU A 22 -8.27 -4.81 -9.33
C GLU A 22 -9.35 -5.88 -9.15
N PRO A 23 -9.92 -6.44 -10.25
CA PRO A 23 -10.93 -7.49 -10.15
C PRO A 23 -10.46 -8.74 -9.38
N PHE A 24 -9.15 -9.05 -9.43
CA PHE A 24 -8.55 -10.18 -8.73
C PHE A 24 -8.23 -9.90 -7.25
N SER A 25 -8.53 -8.70 -6.74
CA SER A 25 -8.10 -8.28 -5.39
C SER A 25 -8.58 -9.22 -4.30
N ARG A 26 -9.84 -9.67 -4.37
CA ARG A 26 -10.41 -10.60 -3.39
C ARG A 26 -9.62 -11.91 -3.31
N ALA A 27 -9.32 -12.53 -4.46
CA ALA A 27 -8.58 -13.79 -4.51
C ALA A 27 -7.16 -13.64 -3.93
N VAL A 28 -6.48 -12.53 -4.24
CA VAL A 28 -5.13 -12.26 -3.70
C VAL A 28 -5.18 -11.95 -2.20
N LEU A 29 -6.14 -11.15 -1.73
CA LEU A 29 -6.33 -10.88 -0.30
C LEU A 29 -6.59 -12.16 0.50
N CYS A 30 -7.38 -13.10 -0.03
CA CYS A 30 -7.58 -14.40 0.61
C CYS A 30 -6.27 -15.18 0.79
N ARG A 31 -5.35 -15.11 -0.18
CA ARG A 31 -4.02 -15.74 -0.06
C ARG A 31 -3.12 -14.98 0.90
N ILE A 32 -3.10 -13.65 0.83
CA ILE A 32 -2.31 -12.80 1.75
C ILE A 32 -2.76 -13.02 3.20
N LYS A 33 -4.07 -13.12 3.47
CA LYS A 33 -4.61 -13.37 4.81
C LYS A 33 -4.03 -14.63 5.45
N ARG A 34 -3.78 -15.68 4.66
CA ARG A 34 -3.14 -16.93 5.15
C ARG A 34 -1.64 -16.79 5.40
N GLN A 35 -0.99 -15.80 4.78
CA GLN A 35 0.45 -15.55 4.91
C GLN A 35 0.76 -14.58 6.06
N LEU A 36 -0.11 -13.60 6.30
CA LEU A 36 0.10 -12.52 7.27
C LEU A 36 0.58 -12.98 8.66
N PRO A 37 0.03 -14.05 9.28
CA PRO A 37 0.45 -14.48 10.62
C PRO A 37 1.94 -14.79 10.73
N TYR A 38 2.56 -15.26 9.64
CA TYR A 38 3.97 -15.65 9.62
C TYR A 38 4.91 -14.52 9.22
N LEU A 39 4.36 -13.42 8.68
CA LEU A 39 5.16 -12.31 8.16
C LEU A 39 5.41 -11.22 9.22
N GLY A 40 4.55 -11.12 10.24
CA GLY A 40 4.69 -10.14 11.32
C GLY A 40 4.79 -8.71 10.80
N LEU A 41 3.97 -8.36 9.80
CA LEU A 41 4.00 -7.03 9.19
C LEU A 41 3.29 -6.00 10.07
N ASP A 42 3.94 -4.85 10.22
CA ASP A 42 3.36 -3.66 10.82
C ASP A 42 2.52 -2.86 9.82
N LEU A 43 2.89 -2.95 8.53
CA LEU A 43 2.27 -2.21 7.44
C LEU A 43 2.23 -3.07 6.17
N LEU A 44 1.08 -3.10 5.50
CA LEU A 44 0.93 -3.75 4.19
C LEU A 44 0.31 -2.78 3.18
N TYR A 45 1.09 -2.39 2.17
CA TYR A 45 0.58 -1.65 1.03
C TYR A 45 -0.19 -2.56 0.07
N LEU A 46 -1.41 -2.15 -0.28
CA LEU A 46 -2.22 -2.79 -1.31
C LEU A 46 -2.01 -2.12 -2.67
N GLY A 47 -1.55 -0.87 -2.68
CA GLY A 47 -1.14 -0.13 -3.87
C GLY A 47 -0.09 0.91 -3.49
N GLY A 48 0.80 1.23 -4.41
CA GLY A 48 1.82 2.26 -4.17
C GLY A 48 2.95 2.25 -5.18
N THR A 49 3.73 3.32 -5.21
CA THR A 49 4.88 3.47 -6.09
C THR A 49 6.18 3.38 -5.30
N LEU A 50 7.00 2.37 -5.63
CA LEU A 50 8.37 2.30 -5.14
C LEU A 50 9.20 3.44 -5.76
N LYS A 51 9.79 4.28 -4.92
CA LYS A 51 10.61 5.42 -5.38
C LYS A 51 12.07 5.01 -5.57
N LYS A 52 12.83 5.88 -6.26
CA LYS A 52 14.25 5.65 -6.55
C LYS A 52 15.05 5.45 -5.26
N GLY A 53 15.91 4.43 -5.25
CA GLY A 53 16.67 4.04 -4.07
C GLY A 53 15.86 3.24 -3.03
N GLY A 54 14.58 2.94 -3.29
CA GLY A 54 13.82 1.96 -2.53
C GLY A 54 14.24 0.52 -2.90
N SER A 55 14.07 -0.39 -1.95
CA SER A 55 14.31 -1.82 -2.10
C SER A 55 12.99 -2.58 -2.21
N CYS A 56 13.01 -3.72 -2.91
CA CYS A 56 11.89 -4.65 -2.99
C CYS A 56 12.45 -6.07 -3.00
N SER A 57 12.14 -6.85 -1.97
CA SER A 57 12.60 -8.24 -1.84
C SER A 57 11.44 -9.15 -1.46
N ARG A 58 11.46 -10.40 -1.94
CA ARG A 58 10.33 -11.31 -1.76
C ARG A 58 10.25 -11.80 -0.31
N LEU A 59 9.08 -11.67 0.31
CA LEU A 59 8.77 -12.26 1.61
C LEU A 59 7.92 -13.54 1.47
N SER A 60 6.96 -13.54 0.54
CA SER A 60 6.07 -14.67 0.26
C SER A 60 5.72 -14.75 -1.23
N SER A 61 4.76 -15.59 -1.61
CA SER A 61 4.25 -15.59 -2.98
C SER A 61 3.47 -14.33 -3.36
N ASN A 62 2.92 -13.61 -2.38
CA ASN A 62 2.02 -12.47 -2.62
C ASN A 62 2.43 -11.19 -1.90
N VAL A 63 3.57 -11.20 -1.22
CA VAL A 63 4.06 -10.07 -0.45
C VAL A 63 5.56 -9.93 -0.65
N HIS A 64 5.99 -8.69 -0.90
CA HIS A 64 7.39 -8.30 -0.93
C HIS A 64 7.66 -7.29 0.20
N ALA A 65 8.81 -7.39 0.85
CA ALA A 65 9.34 -6.35 1.73
C ALA A 65 9.72 -5.14 0.88
N VAL A 66 9.46 -3.93 1.40
CA VAL A 66 9.69 -2.69 0.66
C VAL A 66 10.25 -1.58 1.54
N SER A 67 10.98 -0.68 0.91
CA SER A 67 11.35 0.63 1.47
C SER A 67 11.01 1.75 0.49
N ARG A 68 10.81 2.97 0.98
CA ARG A 68 10.51 4.16 0.16
C ARG A 68 9.32 3.99 -0.80
N VAL A 69 8.17 3.62 -0.24
CA VAL A 69 6.89 3.60 -0.98
C VAL A 69 6.21 4.95 -0.80
N ARG A 70 5.69 5.49 -1.90
CA ARG A 70 4.92 6.74 -1.94
C ARG A 70 3.69 6.58 -2.83
N LEU A 71 2.76 7.53 -2.76
CA LEU A 71 1.48 7.52 -3.49
C LEU A 71 0.71 6.23 -3.16
N ALA A 72 0.55 5.96 -1.86
CA ALA A 72 -0.08 4.75 -1.37
C ALA A 72 -1.61 4.92 -1.26
N HIS A 73 -2.34 4.34 -2.22
CA HIS A 73 -3.80 4.48 -2.31
C HIS A 73 -4.60 3.65 -1.30
N ALA A 74 -4.03 2.52 -0.89
CA ALA A 74 -4.65 1.63 0.07
C ALA A 74 -3.58 0.86 0.83
N TYR A 75 -3.74 0.77 2.15
CA TYR A 75 -2.80 0.07 3.01
C TYR A 75 -3.45 -0.38 4.32
N VAL A 76 -2.90 -1.45 4.89
CA VAL A 76 -3.31 -2.00 6.18
C VAL A 76 -2.26 -1.65 7.22
N VAL A 77 -2.70 -1.09 8.35
CA VAL A 77 -1.84 -0.70 9.48
C VAL A 77 -2.14 -1.61 10.66
N SER A 78 -1.11 -2.22 11.24
CA SER A 78 -1.17 -3.00 12.47
C SER A 78 -1.26 -2.10 13.71
N ALA A 79 -1.95 -2.56 14.75
CA ALA A 79 -2.03 -1.89 16.03
C ALA A 79 -0.66 -1.58 16.66
N SER A 80 0.36 -2.39 16.35
CA SER A 80 1.74 -2.21 16.81
C SER A 80 2.32 -0.83 16.51
N VAL A 81 1.84 -0.15 15.47
CA VAL A 81 2.37 1.16 15.04
C VAL A 81 1.37 2.32 15.18
N TYR A 82 0.17 2.08 15.70
CA TYR A 82 -0.85 3.14 15.84
C TYR A 82 -0.37 4.29 16.72
N GLY A 83 0.13 3.98 17.91
CA GLY A 83 0.58 5.00 18.86
C GLY A 83 1.67 5.88 18.27
N ARG A 84 2.62 5.25 17.56
CA ARG A 84 3.72 5.94 16.91
C ARG A 84 3.26 6.87 15.79
N ILE A 85 2.42 6.39 14.88
CA ILE A 85 1.86 7.21 13.79
C ILE A 85 1.07 8.39 14.37
N LEU A 86 0.26 8.16 15.40
CA LEU A 86 -0.55 9.20 16.03
C LEU A 86 0.26 10.28 16.76
N ALA A 87 1.46 9.93 17.23
CA ALA A 87 2.34 10.85 17.94
C ALA A 87 3.29 11.59 16.97
N GLU A 88 3.90 10.87 16.03
CA GLU A 88 4.97 11.43 15.19
C GLU A 88 4.46 12.11 13.92
N ALA A 89 3.38 11.59 13.29
CA ALA A 89 2.95 12.12 12.00
C ALA A 89 2.55 13.61 12.05
N PRO A 90 1.78 14.10 13.06
CA PRO A 90 1.43 15.51 13.18
C PRO A 90 2.64 16.41 13.44
N GLU A 91 3.60 15.93 14.23
CA GLU A 91 4.80 16.68 14.64
C GLU A 91 5.90 16.67 13.58
N SER A 92 5.84 15.75 12.61
CA SER A 92 6.90 15.58 11.61
C SER A 92 7.09 16.78 10.68
N GLY A 93 6.07 17.64 10.53
CA GLY A 93 6.06 18.73 9.54
C GLY A 93 6.07 18.24 8.08
N LEU A 94 5.97 16.93 7.84
CA LEU A 94 5.98 16.32 6.52
C LEU A 94 4.55 16.00 6.05
N PRO A 95 4.30 16.01 4.73
CA PRO A 95 3.13 15.35 4.18
C PRO A 95 3.08 13.88 4.63
N ILE A 96 1.88 13.36 4.90
CA ILE A 96 1.71 12.03 5.48
C ILE A 96 2.43 10.93 4.68
N ASP A 97 2.38 10.98 3.35
CA ASP A 97 3.05 10.01 2.47
C ASP A 97 4.59 10.05 2.62
N TRP A 98 5.16 11.24 2.88
CA TRP A 98 6.59 11.40 3.15
C TRP A 98 6.95 10.92 4.55
N TYR A 99 6.13 11.19 5.55
CA TYR A 99 6.31 10.63 6.90
C TYR A 99 6.37 9.09 6.84
N TYR A 100 5.41 8.46 6.16
CA TYR A 100 5.41 7.01 5.99
C TYR A 100 6.68 6.54 5.27
N SER A 101 7.02 7.16 4.13
CA SER A 101 8.15 6.76 3.28
C SER A 101 9.51 6.88 3.96
N GLU A 102 9.78 8.02 4.61
CA GLU A 102 11.12 8.43 5.03
C GLU A 102 11.35 8.25 6.54
N ILE A 103 10.31 8.30 7.37
CA ILE A 103 10.44 8.20 8.83
C ILE A 103 9.95 6.85 9.34
N LEU A 104 8.75 6.44 8.93
CA LEU A 104 8.14 5.21 9.44
C LEU A 104 8.79 3.96 8.84
N LEU A 105 8.78 3.82 7.51
CA LEU A 105 9.22 2.62 6.80
C LEU A 105 10.63 2.11 7.17
N PRO A 106 11.65 2.95 7.39
CA PRO A 106 12.98 2.46 7.76
C PRO A 106 13.05 1.69 9.07
N SER A 107 12.02 1.79 9.91
CA SER A 107 12.03 1.32 11.30
C SER A 107 10.90 0.33 11.63
N ILE A 108 10.11 -0.07 10.64
CA ILE A 108 9.00 -1.02 10.80
C ILE A 108 9.09 -2.13 9.76
N ARG A 109 8.40 -3.24 10.01
CA ARG A 109 8.34 -4.33 9.04
C ARG A 109 7.19 -4.09 8.06
N ALA A 110 7.52 -3.58 6.88
CA ALA A 110 6.53 -3.24 5.87
C ALA A 110 6.60 -4.15 4.64
N GLY A 111 5.43 -4.45 4.08
CA GLY A 111 5.28 -5.20 2.85
C GLY A 111 4.41 -4.48 1.82
N ILE A 112 4.50 -4.90 0.57
CA ILE A 112 3.57 -4.57 -0.50
C ILE A 112 3.01 -5.84 -1.11
N SER A 113 1.72 -5.81 -1.43
CA SER A 113 1.06 -6.89 -2.17
C SER A 113 1.66 -7.06 -3.56
N THR A 114 1.75 -8.31 -4.01
CA THR A 114 2.16 -8.67 -5.37
C THR A 114 1.24 -9.76 -5.91
N PRO A 115 0.43 -9.50 -6.96
CA PRO A 115 0.28 -8.20 -7.63
C PRO A 115 -0.22 -7.10 -6.69
N GLN A 116 0.07 -5.84 -7.04
CA GLN A 116 -0.60 -4.70 -6.40
C GLN A 116 -2.10 -4.78 -6.72
N LEU A 117 -2.92 -4.47 -5.72
CA LEU A 117 -4.36 -4.66 -5.73
C LEU A 117 -5.12 -3.35 -5.91
N ALA A 118 -4.54 -2.24 -5.47
CA ALA A 118 -5.15 -0.93 -5.49
C ALA A 118 -4.39 0.05 -6.39
N PHE A 119 -5.13 0.94 -7.06
CA PHE A 119 -4.60 1.99 -7.91
C PHE A 119 -5.47 3.24 -7.84
N GLN A 120 -4.87 4.41 -8.10
CA GLN A 120 -5.60 5.67 -8.23
C GLN A 120 -6.53 5.65 -9.45
N ARG A 121 -7.78 6.07 -9.27
CA ARG A 121 -8.73 6.33 -10.34
C ARG A 121 -8.15 7.37 -11.29
N LEU A 122 -8.23 7.10 -12.59
CA LEU A 122 -7.55 7.91 -13.62
C LEU A 122 -8.21 9.28 -13.86
N ASP A 123 -9.46 9.43 -13.46
CA ASP A 123 -10.28 10.60 -13.78
C ASP A 123 -10.23 11.68 -12.68
N ASP A 124 -9.64 11.37 -11.52
CA ASP A 124 -9.40 12.35 -10.46
C ASP A 124 -8.00 12.95 -10.61
N VAL A 125 -7.97 14.19 -11.11
CA VAL A 125 -6.78 15.02 -11.09
C VAL A 125 -6.54 15.45 -9.64
N SER A 126 -5.51 14.88 -8.99
CA SER A 126 -5.05 15.41 -7.70
C SER A 126 -4.74 16.91 -7.85
N SER A 127 -5.51 17.76 -7.18
CA SER A 127 -5.37 19.22 -7.22
C SER A 127 -4.00 19.72 -6.71
N ILE A 128 -3.19 18.84 -6.14
CA ILE A 128 -1.89 19.16 -5.52
C ILE A 128 -0.77 19.23 -6.57
N GLU A 129 -0.89 18.59 -7.74
CA GLU A 129 0.22 18.54 -8.71
C GLU A 129 0.08 19.44 -9.95
N GLY A 130 -1.07 20.04 -10.26
CA GLY A 130 -1.22 21.05 -11.33
C GLY A 130 -0.76 20.64 -12.75
N VAL A 131 -0.29 19.41 -12.96
CA VAL A 131 0.26 18.91 -14.21
C VAL A 131 -0.66 17.80 -14.72
N ALA A 132 -1.32 18.05 -15.85
CA ALA A 132 -2.02 17.03 -16.60
C ALA A 132 -1.04 15.91 -16.96
N ARG A 133 -1.12 14.77 -16.27
CA ARG A 133 -0.29 13.61 -16.59
C ARG A 133 -0.75 13.06 -17.94
N ALA A 134 0.09 13.21 -18.97
CA ALA A 134 -0.16 12.59 -20.27
C ALA A 134 -0.41 11.08 -20.08
N ARG A 135 -1.51 10.58 -20.65
CA ARG A 135 -1.88 9.15 -20.67
C ARG A 135 -0.81 8.35 -21.42
N LYS A 136 0.27 7.99 -20.74
CA LYS A 136 1.29 7.09 -21.30
C LYS A 136 0.78 5.67 -21.13
N PHE A 137 0.40 5.02 -22.23
CA PHE A 137 0.01 3.61 -22.18
C PHE A 137 1.20 2.76 -21.74
N ARG A 138 1.09 2.12 -20.57
CA ARG A 138 2.17 1.32 -19.98
C ARG A 138 1.96 -0.15 -20.33
N TRP A 139 2.39 -0.56 -21.52
CA TRP A 139 2.29 -1.94 -22.03
C TRP A 139 2.68 -3.01 -21.00
N ARG A 140 3.79 -2.79 -20.26
CA ARG A 140 4.24 -3.72 -19.21
C ARG A 140 3.20 -3.90 -18.09
N ARG A 141 2.54 -2.81 -17.69
CA ARG A 141 1.51 -2.83 -16.65
C ARG A 141 0.24 -3.53 -17.16
N PHE A 142 -0.13 -3.28 -18.41
CA PHE A 142 -1.26 -3.95 -19.06
C PHE A 142 -1.08 -5.48 -19.10
N TRP A 143 0.04 -5.97 -19.64
CA TRP A 143 0.32 -7.40 -19.73
C TRP A 143 0.45 -8.07 -18.36
N SER A 144 1.08 -7.39 -17.40
CA SER A 144 1.12 -7.87 -16.02
C SER A 144 -0.28 -8.02 -15.43
N ARG A 145 -1.15 -7.01 -15.58
CA ARG A 145 -2.56 -7.09 -15.11
C ARG A 145 -3.31 -8.22 -15.78
N ALA A 146 -3.16 -8.41 -17.09
CA ALA A 146 -3.80 -9.49 -17.83
C ALA A 146 -3.36 -10.88 -17.32
N PHE A 147 -2.05 -11.08 -17.12
CA PHE A 147 -1.51 -12.30 -16.53
C PHE A 147 -2.09 -12.59 -15.14
N TRP A 148 -2.16 -11.56 -14.28
CA TRP A 148 -2.69 -11.74 -12.93
C TRP A 148 -4.19 -12.02 -12.90
N ARG A 149 -4.96 -11.40 -13.81
CA ARG A 149 -6.37 -11.76 -14.00
C ARG A 149 -6.49 -13.25 -14.29
N LEU A 150 -5.78 -13.75 -15.31
CA LEU A 150 -5.80 -15.18 -15.64
C LEU A 150 -5.39 -16.08 -14.47
N ARG A 151 -4.35 -15.71 -13.71
CA ARG A 151 -3.87 -16.51 -12.57
C ARG A 151 -4.87 -16.58 -11.40
N TYR A 152 -5.68 -15.54 -11.21
CA TYR A 152 -6.57 -15.38 -10.06
C TYR A 152 -8.06 -15.35 -10.45
N SER A 153 -8.39 -15.73 -11.69
CA SER A 153 -9.76 -15.85 -12.20
C SER A 153 -10.52 -17.08 -11.67
N PHE A 154 -9.88 -17.92 -10.85
CA PHE A 154 -10.43 -19.15 -10.29
C PHE A 154 -10.40 -19.12 -8.76
#